data_AF-A0A2N0S6Q8-F1
#
_entry.id   AF-A0A2N0S6Q8-F1
#
_cell.length_a   1.000
_cell.length_b   1.000
_cell.length_c   1.000
_cell.angle_alpha   90.00
_cell.angle_beta   90.00
_cell.angle_gamma   90.00
#
_symmetry.space_group_name_H-M   'P 1'
#
loop_
_entity.id
_entity.type
_entity.pdbx_description
1 polymer ?
#
loop_
_entity_poly.entity_id
_entity_poly.type
_entity_poly.pdbx_seq_one_letter_code
_entity_poly.pdbx_strand_id
1 'polypeptide(L)'
;MDVGNPVILLVGKTGAGKSTLGNLLLTQPHDEGPFYVSADMESVTQVCGTAAMSIDGVKYNIVDTPGIFDTQKVTDDVLKEIANAVKKCAYGVKAILFVFEARRFTDEQKNVLEGIRRFLGEEAINYIIAVFSHATKTQIRDRNVMRQAWNSPVRSFIQDIDNRWGIAPNSDYFPPDDPVHKARLGEIMAFISGMRGVYTTDQLEKSRKEQEEIRRQGEEEEKKIKQEYEEKLKETAKKESEKAYNQKIEDLRKEFRAKQEEEEKLRRKEKEDADEQFRKSIESIQTENRMQREQDEDLRRKEREAAEERHMKSLEMMRQDHKEQQERAETMLNQRIQEEERRRERDEEARREERKQAEEDYRSRIEEVEKNLKNRENNETTRLMKELQDREKKANLDFAKQIEDLKKKNALSQQEIEELKKKKRTDCFSLDTKVQLESGKFVEMAELQVGDRICSNVRNGESEFSEVYLISHLGHYDQFLTMIKIEFTSSDGRKGQIRTTSTHCIFREDLSVLYAQDAIPGETKILVLNETNELIPVVVDNLIIEKDTGYISFFTRAGTVIANNVLCSCYDDCPQSQALMDLVFAPIRLWTKVFPSNHRQEELHPYAKTLEYIYFNWFNGKLL
;
A
#
# COMPACT_ATOMS: atom_id res chain seq x y z
N MET A 1 61.00 34.70 7.49
CA MET A 1 61.54 33.59 8.31
C MET A 1 62.77 33.06 7.61
N ASP A 2 63.89 32.93 8.31
CA ASP A 2 65.08 32.28 7.75
C ASP A 2 64.87 30.76 7.80
N VAL A 3 64.63 30.16 6.64
CA VAL A 3 64.23 28.75 6.50
C VAL A 3 65.33 27.77 6.95
N GLY A 4 66.56 28.24 7.15
CA GLY A 4 67.69 27.44 7.63
C GLY A 4 67.76 27.27 9.15
N ASN A 5 66.97 28.03 9.93
CA ASN A 5 67.00 27.95 11.39
C ASN A 5 65.86 27.09 11.97
N PRO A 6 66.12 26.29 13.03
CA PRO A 6 65.09 25.55 13.75
C PRO A 6 63.98 26.45 14.31
N VAL A 7 62.78 25.89 14.43
CA VAL A 7 61.58 26.62 14.90
C VAL A 7 61.27 26.34 16.36
N ILE A 8 60.86 27.37 17.08
CA ILE A 8 60.18 27.27 18.38
C ILE A 8 58.74 27.73 18.16
N LEU A 9 57.79 26.84 18.36
CA LEU A 9 56.36 27.10 18.11
C LEU A 9 55.64 27.38 19.42
N LEU A 10 54.94 28.52 19.51
CA LEU A 10 54.10 28.85 20.67
C LEU A 10 52.66 28.41 20.40
N VAL A 11 52.09 27.57 21.28
CA VAL A 11 50.77 26.94 21.09
C VAL A 11 49.97 27.06 22.39
N GLY A 12 48.66 27.33 22.30
CA GLY A 12 47.80 27.51 23.48
C GLY A 12 46.55 28.34 23.19
N LYS A 13 45.61 28.36 24.14
CA LYS A 13 44.33 29.07 24.00
C LYS A 13 44.52 30.57 23.73
N THR A 14 43.52 31.22 23.15
CA THR A 14 43.41 32.69 23.15
C THR A 14 43.54 33.22 24.58
N GLY A 15 44.27 34.31 24.80
CA GLY A 15 44.47 34.88 26.13
C GLY A 15 45.49 34.16 27.02
N ALA A 16 45.99 32.97 26.64
CA ALA A 16 46.93 32.21 27.45
C ALA A 16 48.32 32.86 27.63
N GLY A 17 48.60 34.01 27.01
CA GLY A 17 49.87 34.73 27.15
C GLY A 17 50.99 34.23 26.24
N LYS A 18 50.66 33.66 25.08
CA LYS A 18 51.63 33.19 24.07
C LYS A 18 52.51 34.33 23.55
N SER A 19 51.91 35.37 23.00
CA SER A 19 52.60 36.55 22.46
C SER A 19 53.47 37.22 23.52
N THR A 20 52.96 37.36 24.75
CA THR A 20 53.71 37.86 25.90
C THR A 20 54.94 37.00 26.21
N LEU A 21 54.79 35.67 26.26
CA LEU A 21 55.92 34.75 26.44
C LEU A 21 56.94 34.85 25.30
N GLY A 22 56.47 34.99 24.06
CA GLY A 22 57.33 35.18 22.89
C GLY A 22 58.21 36.42 23.00
N ASN A 23 57.61 37.56 23.38
CA ASN A 23 58.35 38.81 23.61
C ASN A 23 59.35 38.68 24.77
N LEU A 24 58.96 38.03 25.87
CA LEU A 24 59.84 37.77 27.00
C LEU A 24 61.07 36.93 26.61
N LEU A 25 60.88 35.88 25.80
CA LEU A 25 61.98 35.03 25.30
C LEU A 25 62.92 35.78 24.34
N LEU A 26 62.43 36.83 23.68
CA LEU A 26 63.21 37.71 22.81
C LEU A 26 63.96 38.80 23.60
N THR A 27 63.77 38.89 24.91
CA THR A 27 64.44 39.86 25.80
C THR A 27 64.24 41.34 25.42
N GLN A 28 63.10 41.68 24.81
CA GLN A 28 62.72 43.08 24.50
C GLN A 28 61.68 43.63 25.50
N PRO A 29 61.61 44.96 25.72
CA PRO A 29 60.56 45.57 26.56
C PRO A 29 59.15 45.21 26.07
N HIS A 30 58.22 44.99 27.01
CA HIS A 30 56.87 44.45 26.75
C HIS A 30 56.06 45.20 25.68
N ASP A 31 56.30 46.50 25.50
CA ASP A 31 55.51 47.37 24.60
C ASP A 31 56.14 47.56 23.20
N GLU A 32 57.33 47.02 22.95
CA GLU A 32 58.07 47.17 21.66
C GLU A 32 58.42 45.83 20.98
N GLY A 33 57.95 44.71 21.54
CA GLY A 33 58.24 43.38 21.02
C GLY A 33 57.59 43.11 19.65
N PRO A 34 58.14 42.20 18.84
CA PRO A 34 57.64 41.90 17.48
C PRO A 34 56.30 41.16 17.48
N PHE A 35 55.83 40.65 18.63
CA PHE A 35 54.49 40.09 18.77
C PHE A 35 53.56 41.09 19.46
N TYR A 36 52.46 41.45 18.81
CA TYR A 36 51.46 42.37 19.36
C TYR A 36 50.73 41.73 20.56
N VAL A 37 50.62 42.47 21.67
CA VAL A 37 49.90 42.06 22.89
C VAL A 37 48.77 43.05 23.13
N SER A 38 47.51 42.59 23.21
CA SER A 38 46.36 43.42 23.59
C SER A 38 45.60 42.78 24.76
N ALA A 39 44.96 43.62 25.58
CA ALA A 39 44.07 43.24 26.68
C ALA A 39 42.58 43.29 26.29
N ASP A 40 42.26 43.51 25.02
CA ASP A 40 40.89 43.64 24.52
C ASP A 40 40.14 42.30 24.46
N MET A 41 38.80 42.32 24.53
CA MET A 41 37.95 41.13 24.52
C MET A 41 37.82 40.43 23.15
N GLU A 42 38.35 41.03 22.08
CA GLU A 42 38.40 40.42 20.74
C GLU A 42 39.78 39.77 20.49
N SER A 43 39.79 38.54 19.96
CA SER A 43 41.03 37.84 19.58
C SER A 43 41.67 38.51 18.35
N VAL A 44 42.74 39.27 18.57
CA VAL A 44 43.36 40.11 17.53
C VAL A 44 44.37 39.35 16.65
N THR A 45 44.99 38.25 17.12
CA THR A 45 46.02 37.54 16.35
C THR A 45 45.40 36.61 15.30
N GLN A 46 45.13 37.13 14.10
CA GLN A 46 44.51 36.39 12.99
C GLN A 46 45.53 35.66 12.09
N VAL A 47 46.83 35.95 12.23
CA VAL A 47 47.93 35.39 11.41
C VAL A 47 49.14 35.10 12.29
N CYS A 48 49.92 34.05 11.98
CA CYS A 48 51.12 33.70 12.72
C CYS A 48 52.19 34.82 12.66
N GLY A 49 52.69 35.24 13.83
CA GLY A 49 53.84 36.13 13.93
C GLY A 49 55.15 35.33 13.89
N THR A 50 56.25 35.90 13.38
CA THR A 50 57.57 35.23 13.42
C THR A 50 58.67 36.21 13.76
N ALA A 51 59.57 35.83 14.66
CA ALA A 51 60.75 36.61 15.03
C ALA A 51 61.99 35.70 15.15
N ALA A 52 63.18 36.29 14.98
CA ALA A 52 64.44 35.58 15.18
C ALA A 52 64.90 35.72 16.63
N MET A 53 65.34 34.62 17.24
CA MET A 53 65.91 34.60 18.57
C MET A 53 67.22 33.81 18.61
N SER A 54 68.02 33.98 19.65
CA SER A 54 69.26 33.22 19.85
C SER A 54 69.32 32.68 21.27
N ILE A 55 69.57 31.38 21.42
CA ILE A 55 69.79 30.72 22.71
C ILE A 55 71.16 30.04 22.65
N ASP A 56 72.06 30.37 23.58
CA ASP A 56 73.41 29.82 23.66
C ASP A 56 74.21 29.92 22.33
N GLY A 57 73.98 30.99 21.56
CA GLY A 57 74.61 31.25 20.26
C GLY A 57 73.98 30.53 19.07
N VAL A 58 72.96 29.69 19.28
CA VAL A 58 72.17 29.04 18.22
C VAL A 58 70.97 29.90 17.86
N LYS A 59 70.79 30.18 16.57
CA LYS A 59 69.65 30.95 16.05
C LYS A 59 68.41 30.08 15.89
N TYR A 60 67.27 30.62 16.29
CA TYR A 60 65.96 30.00 16.15
C TYR A 60 64.98 31.00 15.55
N ASN A 61 63.95 30.48 14.88
CA ASN A 61 62.76 31.27 14.59
C ASN A 61 61.69 30.94 15.62
N ILE A 62 61.24 31.95 16.38
CA ILE A 62 60.08 31.81 17.26
C ILE A 62 58.82 32.20 16.48
N VAL A 63 57.82 31.32 16.49
CA VAL A 63 56.56 31.48 15.77
C VAL A 63 55.43 31.56 16.78
N ASP A 64 54.76 32.70 16.83
CA ASP A 64 53.55 32.88 17.61
C ASP A 64 52.33 32.50 16.76
N THR A 65 51.48 31.62 17.30
CA THR A 65 50.29 31.13 16.59
C THR A 65 49.02 31.83 17.08
N PRO A 66 48.01 32.03 16.22
CA PRO A 66 46.68 32.49 16.62
C PRO A 66 46.12 31.71 17.82
N GLY A 67 45.24 32.33 18.60
CA GLY A 67 44.53 31.66 19.70
C GLY A 67 43.75 30.44 19.23
N ILE A 68 44.01 29.29 19.86
CA ILE A 68 43.74 27.99 19.21
C ILE A 68 42.38 27.37 19.59
N PHE A 69 41.73 27.84 20.67
CA PHE A 69 40.65 27.08 21.33
C PHE A 69 39.57 27.98 21.96
N ASP A 70 38.82 28.73 21.15
CA ASP A 70 37.64 29.47 21.63
C ASP A 70 36.38 28.59 21.74
N THR A 71 36.38 27.42 21.11
CA THR A 71 35.32 26.41 21.27
C THR A 71 35.96 25.08 21.66
N GLN A 72 35.22 24.20 22.35
CA GLN A 72 35.73 22.97 22.99
C GLN A 72 36.32 21.89 22.04
N LYS A 73 36.66 22.25 20.80
CA LYS A 73 37.26 21.41 19.76
C LYS A 73 38.40 22.15 19.06
N VAL A 74 39.45 21.41 18.70
CA VAL A 74 40.49 21.90 17.77
C VAL A 74 39.82 22.25 16.44
N THR A 75 40.09 23.43 15.87
CA THR A 75 39.59 23.80 14.54
C THR A 75 40.58 23.42 13.45
N ASP A 76 40.08 22.97 12.29
CA ASP A 76 40.91 22.56 11.14
C ASP A 76 41.84 23.67 10.63
N ASP A 77 41.46 24.93 10.83
CA ASP A 77 42.26 26.08 10.39
C ASP A 77 43.54 26.27 11.23
N VAL A 78 43.52 25.90 12.51
CA VAL A 78 44.74 25.93 13.33
C VAL A 78 45.67 24.77 12.97
N LEU A 79 45.10 23.61 12.68
CA LEU A 79 45.86 22.47 12.19
C LEU A 79 46.55 22.78 10.85
N LYS A 80 45.89 23.54 9.97
CA LYS A 80 46.49 24.06 8.74
C LYS A 80 47.64 25.03 9.04
N GLU A 81 47.48 25.94 10.00
CA GLU A 81 48.54 26.90 10.33
C GLU A 81 49.77 26.26 10.98
N ILE A 82 49.58 25.30 11.89
CA ILE A 82 50.69 24.51 12.45
C ILE A 82 51.41 23.73 11.34
N ALA A 83 50.65 23.11 10.42
CA ALA A 83 51.23 22.45 9.27
C ALA A 83 51.95 23.42 8.32
N ASN A 84 51.42 24.62 8.12
CA ASN A 84 52.06 25.65 7.31
C ASN A 84 53.37 26.10 7.97
N ALA A 85 53.41 26.28 9.29
CA ALA A 85 54.61 26.62 10.03
C ALA A 85 55.67 25.51 9.91
N VAL A 86 55.29 24.25 10.11
CA VAL A 86 56.19 23.09 9.94
C VAL A 86 56.69 22.96 8.50
N LYS A 87 55.82 23.12 7.50
CA LYS A 87 56.17 23.02 6.06
C LYS A 87 57.08 24.15 5.57
N LYS A 88 56.94 25.36 6.13
CA LYS A 88 57.78 26.51 5.77
C LYS A 88 59.21 26.40 6.32
N CYS A 89 59.50 25.39 7.14
CA CYS A 89 60.76 25.28 7.88
C CYS A 89 61.50 24.00 7.48
N ALA A 90 62.51 24.16 6.62
CA ALA A 90 63.30 23.04 6.11
C ALA A 90 64.05 22.28 7.23
N TYR A 91 64.39 22.96 8.34
CA TYR A 91 65.08 22.37 9.48
C TYR A 91 64.15 21.66 10.49
N GLY A 92 62.83 21.93 10.47
CA GLY A 92 61.88 21.38 11.44
C GLY A 92 61.75 22.14 12.77
N VAL A 93 60.85 21.66 13.63
CA VAL A 93 60.49 22.30 14.92
C VAL A 93 61.34 21.74 16.05
N LYS A 94 62.15 22.59 16.68
CA LYS A 94 62.97 22.23 17.84
C LYS A 94 62.14 22.03 19.10
N ALA A 95 61.15 22.91 19.30
CA ALA A 95 60.37 22.99 20.52
C ALA A 95 58.95 23.44 20.22
N ILE A 96 57.98 22.87 20.93
CA ILE A 96 56.60 23.31 20.98
C ILE A 96 56.33 23.79 22.41
N LEU A 97 56.30 25.10 22.61
CA LEU A 97 55.97 25.70 23.90
C LEU A 97 54.45 25.75 24.03
N PHE A 98 53.91 24.84 24.82
CA PHE A 98 52.48 24.79 25.09
C PHE A 98 52.15 25.67 26.31
N VAL A 99 51.48 26.79 26.09
CA VAL A 99 51.23 27.82 27.10
C VAL A 99 49.89 27.61 27.79
N PHE A 100 49.93 27.41 29.12
CA PHE A 100 48.79 27.24 30.00
C PHE A 100 48.60 28.44 30.92
N GLU A 101 47.36 28.82 31.18
CA GLU A 101 47.06 29.72 32.29
C GLU A 101 47.09 28.96 33.62
N ALA A 102 47.99 29.36 34.53
CA ALA A 102 48.18 28.72 35.83
C ALA A 102 46.94 28.77 36.75
N ARG A 103 45.96 29.64 36.46
CA ARG A 103 44.82 29.92 37.34
C ARG A 103 43.67 28.91 37.22
N ARG A 104 43.51 28.23 36.08
CA ARG A 104 42.45 27.24 35.84
C ARG A 104 42.95 26.15 34.89
N PHE A 105 42.96 24.90 35.34
CA PHE A 105 43.15 23.73 34.47
C PHE A 105 41.83 22.95 34.35
N THR A 106 41.15 23.12 33.22
CA THR A 106 39.81 22.58 32.92
C THR A 106 39.90 21.36 31.99
N ASP A 107 38.82 20.59 31.88
CA ASP A 107 38.70 19.50 30.87
C ASP A 107 38.95 20.01 29.44
N GLU A 108 38.72 21.30 29.19
CA GLU A 108 39.09 21.95 27.93
C GLU A 108 40.59 21.82 27.64
N GLN A 109 41.45 22.04 28.62
CA GLN A 109 42.90 21.94 28.44
C GLN A 109 43.37 20.50 28.21
N LYS A 110 42.62 19.51 28.72
CA LYS A 110 42.83 18.09 28.40
C LYS A 110 42.45 17.77 26.95
N ASN A 111 41.29 18.24 26.48
CA ASN A 111 40.84 18.04 25.10
C ASN A 111 41.79 18.69 24.08
N VAL A 112 42.34 19.85 24.44
CA VAL A 112 43.36 20.55 23.66
C VAL A 112 44.60 19.71 23.48
N LEU A 113 45.09 19.12 24.57
CA LEU A 113 46.25 18.27 24.56
C LEU A 113 46.03 17.01 23.72
N GLU A 114 44.89 16.34 23.91
CA GLU A 114 44.52 15.16 23.10
C GLU A 114 44.41 15.53 21.62
N GLY A 115 43.88 16.71 21.31
CA GLY A 115 43.80 17.23 19.96
C GLY A 115 45.16 17.44 19.29
N ILE A 116 46.12 18.00 20.02
CA ILE A 116 47.49 18.22 19.53
C ILE A 116 48.23 16.90 19.36
N ARG A 117 48.10 15.97 20.33
CA ARG A 117 48.64 14.62 20.23
C ARG A 117 48.11 13.88 19.02
N ARG A 118 46.79 13.93 18.82
CA ARG A 118 46.16 13.32 17.65
C ARG A 118 46.79 13.90 16.39
N PHE A 119 46.85 15.22 16.26
CA PHE A 119 47.26 15.90 15.03
C PHE A 119 48.75 15.79 14.69
N LEU A 120 49.62 16.06 15.66
CA LEU A 120 51.07 15.99 15.46
C LEU A 120 51.58 14.54 15.59
N GLY A 121 50.76 13.63 16.10
CA GLY A 121 51.11 12.26 16.44
C GLY A 121 51.79 12.16 17.79
N GLU A 122 51.85 10.93 18.31
CA GLU A 122 52.45 10.62 19.61
C GLU A 122 53.93 11.03 19.71
N GLU A 123 54.66 11.02 18.59
CA GLU A 123 56.07 11.42 18.57
C GLU A 123 56.29 12.91 18.92
N ALA A 124 55.27 13.76 18.75
CA ALA A 124 55.36 15.20 19.01
C ALA A 124 55.54 15.52 20.50
N ILE A 125 55.12 14.63 21.40
CA ILE A 125 55.25 14.76 22.85
C ILE A 125 56.71 15.01 23.25
N ASN A 126 57.66 14.39 22.52
CA ASN A 126 59.09 14.51 22.75
C ASN A 126 59.64 15.93 22.55
N TYR A 127 58.87 16.79 21.87
CA TYR A 127 59.24 18.16 21.54
C TYR A 127 58.42 19.22 22.28
N ILE A 128 57.49 18.80 23.16
CA ILE A 128 56.63 19.71 23.91
C ILE A 128 57.29 20.12 25.23
N ILE A 129 57.18 21.41 25.55
CA ILE A 129 57.46 22.01 26.86
C ILE A 129 56.19 22.72 27.34
N ALA A 130 55.73 22.39 28.54
CA ALA A 130 54.62 23.10 29.16
C ALA A 130 55.09 24.41 29.81
N VAL A 131 54.46 25.54 29.49
CA VAL A 131 54.78 26.84 30.09
C VAL A 131 53.57 27.42 30.79
N PHE A 132 53.65 27.62 32.10
CA PHE A 132 52.57 28.20 32.88
C PHE A 132 52.68 29.72 32.93
N SER A 133 51.74 30.41 32.30
CA SER A 133 51.55 31.85 32.38
C SER A 133 50.56 32.23 33.49
N HIS A 134 50.40 33.53 33.75
CA HIS A 134 49.43 34.07 34.72
C HIS A 134 49.56 33.51 36.16
N ALA A 135 50.71 32.92 36.49
CA ALA A 135 51.02 32.41 37.82
C ALA A 135 51.09 33.53 38.87
N THR A 136 50.81 33.20 40.11
CA THR A 136 50.90 34.17 41.21
C THR A 136 52.36 34.52 41.52
N LYS A 137 52.58 35.65 42.19
CA LYS A 137 53.93 36.05 42.65
C LYS A 137 54.63 34.96 43.46
N THR A 138 53.89 34.20 44.27
CA THR A 138 54.43 33.08 45.06
C THR A 138 54.79 31.87 44.19
N GLN A 139 53.94 31.49 43.23
CA GLN A 139 54.21 30.41 42.27
C GLN A 139 55.40 30.72 41.36
N ILE A 140 55.54 31.98 40.92
CA ILE A 140 56.67 32.41 40.08
C ILE A 140 57.98 32.37 40.86
N ARG A 141 57.97 32.75 42.15
CA ARG A 141 59.16 32.70 43.00
C ARG A 141 59.60 31.27 43.30
N ASP A 142 58.67 30.42 43.73
CA ASP A 142 58.93 29.03 44.11
C ASP A 142 58.14 28.05 43.23
N ARG A 143 58.89 27.31 42.40
CA ARG A 143 58.35 26.28 41.50
C ARG A 143 57.66 25.14 42.23
N ASN A 144 58.06 24.85 43.47
CA ASN A 144 57.43 23.78 44.23
C ASN A 144 55.97 24.12 44.57
N VAL A 145 55.68 25.40 44.82
CA VAL A 145 54.31 25.89 45.03
C VAL A 145 53.46 25.66 43.78
N MET A 146 54.02 25.92 42.60
CA MET A 146 53.32 25.63 41.33
C MET A 146 53.09 24.13 41.13
N ARG A 147 54.13 23.31 41.37
CA ARG A 147 54.06 21.85 41.22
C ARG A 147 53.01 21.21 42.14
N GLN A 148 52.88 21.71 43.37
CA GLN A 148 51.89 21.21 44.33
C GLN A 148 50.45 21.57 43.94
N ALA A 149 50.25 22.66 43.18
CA ALA A 149 48.94 23.13 42.73
C ALA A 149 48.35 22.29 41.56
N TRP A 150 49.11 21.38 40.96
CA TRP A 150 48.63 20.57 39.84
C TRP A 150 47.61 19.51 40.24
N ASN A 151 46.55 19.37 39.43
CA ASN A 151 45.60 18.26 39.50
C ASN A 151 46.13 17.00 38.79
N SER A 152 45.39 15.88 38.87
CA SER A 152 45.81 14.60 38.29
C SER A 152 46.07 14.68 36.76
N PRO A 153 45.19 15.29 35.94
CA PRO A 153 45.45 15.47 34.51
C PRO A 153 46.74 16.23 34.18
N VAL A 154 47.02 17.35 34.86
CA VAL A 154 48.27 18.10 34.67
C VAL A 154 49.47 17.24 35.01
N ARG A 155 49.44 16.55 36.16
CA ARG A 155 50.55 15.70 36.59
C ARG A 155 50.85 14.61 35.56
N SER A 156 49.82 13.95 35.05
CA SER A 156 49.95 12.93 34.01
C SER A 156 50.57 13.52 32.74
N PHE A 157 50.07 14.65 32.28
CA PHE A 157 50.60 15.27 31.07
C PHE A 157 52.06 15.72 31.22
N ILE A 158 52.40 16.36 32.33
CA ILE A 158 53.78 16.79 32.60
C ILE A 158 54.72 15.56 32.67
N GLN A 159 54.26 14.43 33.20
CA GLN A 159 55.02 13.18 33.18
C GLN A 159 55.20 12.65 31.76
N ASP A 160 54.16 12.68 30.93
CA ASP A 160 54.22 12.22 29.54
C ASP A 160 55.24 13.01 28.71
N ILE A 161 55.42 14.30 29.02
CA ILE A 161 56.43 15.16 28.36
C ILE A 161 57.78 15.14 29.10
N ASP A 162 58.09 14.08 29.84
CA ASP A 162 59.34 13.89 30.57
C ASP A 162 59.70 15.06 31.51
N ASN A 163 58.69 15.60 32.20
CA ASN A 163 58.83 16.71 33.15
C ASN A 163 59.43 18.00 32.56
N ARG A 164 59.26 18.23 31.25
CA ARG A 164 59.65 19.48 30.58
C ARG A 164 58.64 20.59 30.84
N TRP A 165 58.86 21.43 31.85
CA TRP A 165 57.96 22.53 32.17
C TRP A 165 58.63 23.75 32.80
N GLY A 166 58.07 24.93 32.52
CA GLY A 166 58.51 26.22 33.06
C GLY A 166 57.35 27.13 33.46
N ILE A 167 57.69 28.27 34.07
CA ILE A 167 56.73 29.30 34.47
C ILE A 167 57.13 30.58 33.74
N ALA A 168 56.21 31.21 33.00
CA ALA A 168 56.47 32.51 32.41
C ALA A 168 56.62 33.56 33.51
N PRO A 169 57.67 34.40 33.50
CA PRO A 169 57.81 35.47 34.46
C PRO A 169 56.72 36.53 34.25
N ASN A 170 56.46 37.32 35.29
CA ASN A 170 55.60 38.49 35.22
C ASN A 170 56.42 39.72 35.63
N SER A 171 56.57 40.67 34.70
CA SER A 171 57.38 41.88 34.91
C SER A 171 56.83 42.83 35.96
N ASP A 172 55.52 42.79 36.26
CA ASP A 172 54.91 43.58 37.33
C ASP A 172 55.36 43.12 38.72
N TYR A 173 55.67 41.82 38.86
CA TYR A 173 56.11 41.24 40.12
C TYR A 173 57.63 41.16 40.24
N PHE A 174 58.30 40.88 39.12
CA PHE A 174 59.73 40.65 38.99
C PHE A 174 60.21 41.30 37.69
N PRO A 175 60.77 42.51 37.73
CA PRO A 175 61.28 43.21 36.55
C PRO A 175 62.32 42.39 35.78
N PRO A 176 62.62 42.70 34.50
CA PRO A 176 63.53 41.91 33.66
C PRO A 176 64.92 41.65 34.27
N ASP A 177 65.42 42.58 35.10
CA ASP A 177 66.71 42.43 35.77
C ASP A 177 66.70 41.58 37.04
N ASP A 178 65.51 41.22 37.55
CA ASP A 178 65.36 40.41 38.75
C ASP A 178 65.91 38.98 38.51
N PRO A 179 66.70 38.43 39.46
CA PRO A 179 67.22 37.07 39.36
C PRO A 179 66.13 36.00 39.16
N VAL A 180 64.94 36.17 39.73
CA VAL A 180 63.80 35.26 39.54
C VAL A 180 63.30 35.32 38.09
N HIS A 181 63.21 36.53 37.52
CA HIS A 181 62.81 36.70 36.12
C HIS A 181 63.78 35.97 35.17
N LYS A 182 65.09 36.23 35.34
CA LYS A 182 66.15 35.60 34.54
C LYS A 182 66.18 34.08 34.72
N ALA A 183 65.99 33.59 35.96
CA ALA A 183 65.96 32.15 36.24
C ALA A 183 64.80 31.44 35.53
N ARG A 184 63.58 32.02 35.55
CA ARG A 184 62.40 31.43 34.92
C ARG A 184 62.52 31.33 33.39
N LEU A 185 63.06 32.37 32.73
CA LEU A 185 63.35 32.31 31.29
C LEU A 185 64.49 31.35 30.98
N GLY A 186 65.56 31.37 31.78
CA GLY A 186 66.70 30.46 31.62
C GLY A 186 66.31 28.99 31.72
N GLU A 187 65.36 28.63 32.59
CA GLU A 187 64.81 27.27 32.68
C GLU A 187 64.10 26.84 31.40
N ILE A 188 63.25 27.71 30.82
CA ILE A 188 62.54 27.42 29.57
C ILE A 188 63.55 27.27 28.42
N MET A 189 64.52 28.19 28.33
CA MET A 189 65.58 28.15 27.32
C MET A 189 66.46 26.90 27.46
N ALA A 190 66.77 26.47 28.69
CA ALA A 190 67.55 25.26 28.93
C ALA A 190 66.84 24.00 28.42
N PHE A 191 65.51 23.89 28.55
CA PHE A 191 64.76 22.79 27.94
C PHE A 191 64.82 22.84 26.42
N ILE A 192 64.74 24.02 25.81
CA ILE A 192 64.84 24.20 24.35
C ILE A 192 66.20 23.75 23.84
N SER A 193 67.29 24.24 24.45
CA SER A 193 68.67 23.85 24.09
C SER A 193 68.93 22.35 24.31
N GLY A 194 68.37 21.79 25.39
CA GLY A 194 68.58 20.39 25.78
C GLY A 194 67.81 19.36 24.94
N MET A 195 66.81 19.75 24.16
CA MET A 195 66.05 18.81 23.33
C MET A 195 66.92 18.16 22.25
N ARG A 196 66.69 16.88 21.96
CA ARG A 196 67.40 16.13 20.92
C ARG A 196 66.54 16.07 19.66
N GLY A 197 67.17 16.29 18.50
CA GLY A 197 66.48 16.28 17.22
C GLY A 197 65.52 17.45 17.02
N VAL A 198 64.63 17.28 16.04
CA VAL A 198 63.59 18.23 15.61
C VAL A 198 62.38 17.44 15.13
N TYR A 199 61.20 18.00 15.32
CA TYR A 199 59.96 17.48 14.74
C TYR A 199 59.85 17.93 13.28
N THR A 200 59.81 16.95 12.37
CA THR A 200 59.93 17.18 10.92
C THR A 200 58.59 17.12 10.19
N THR A 201 58.58 17.59 8.94
CA THR A 201 57.41 17.45 8.05
C THR A 201 57.06 15.99 7.80
N ASP A 202 58.04 15.09 7.68
CA ASP A 202 57.81 13.65 7.47
C ASP A 202 57.04 13.02 8.64
N GLN A 203 57.39 13.39 9.87
CA GLN A 203 56.68 12.95 11.07
C GLN A 203 55.23 13.47 11.09
N LEU A 204 55.01 14.72 10.68
CA LEU A 204 53.67 15.28 10.53
C LEU A 204 52.85 14.56 9.44
N GLU A 205 53.47 14.22 8.30
CA GLU A 205 52.81 13.50 7.22
C GLU A 205 52.46 12.06 7.61
N LYS A 206 53.34 11.38 8.34
CA LYS A 206 53.07 10.05 8.91
C LYS A 206 51.84 10.08 9.82
N SER A 207 51.80 11.02 10.77
CA SER A 207 50.66 11.18 11.68
C SER A 207 49.35 11.48 10.94
N ARG A 208 49.40 12.29 9.87
CA ARG A 208 48.22 12.57 9.02
C ARG A 208 47.70 11.33 8.30
N LYS A 209 48.60 10.50 7.74
CA LYS A 209 48.22 9.25 7.07
C LYS A 209 47.59 8.27 8.05
N GLU A 210 48.15 8.13 9.25
CA GLU A 210 47.60 7.28 10.30
C GLU A 210 46.19 7.74 10.73
N GLN A 211 45.98 9.05 10.87
CA GLN A 211 44.65 9.60 11.16
C GLN A 211 43.63 9.35 10.04
N GLU A 212 44.04 9.51 8.79
CA GLU A 212 43.18 9.29 7.63
C GLU A 212 42.77 7.82 7.53
N GLU A 213 43.70 6.90 7.80
CA GLU A 213 43.43 5.46 7.84
C GLU A 213 42.45 5.10 8.97
N ILE A 214 42.66 5.62 10.18
CA ILE A 214 41.73 5.43 11.31
C ILE A 214 40.34 5.96 10.97
N ARG A 215 40.25 7.14 10.33
CA ARG A 215 38.98 7.72 9.91
C ARG A 215 38.29 6.82 8.87
N ARG A 216 39.04 6.34 7.87
CA ARG A 216 38.52 5.45 6.83
C ARG A 216 37.99 4.15 7.44
N GLN A 217 38.73 3.54 8.36
CA GLN A 217 38.31 2.32 9.05
C GLN A 217 37.03 2.56 9.88
N GLY A 218 36.94 3.68 10.60
CA GLY A 218 35.73 4.04 11.33
C GLY A 218 34.51 4.23 10.43
N GLU A 219 34.66 4.92 9.29
CA GLU A 219 33.59 5.09 8.30
C GLU A 219 33.15 3.76 7.67
N GLU A 220 34.10 2.85 7.40
CA GLU A 220 33.79 1.51 6.89
C GLU A 220 33.08 0.63 7.93
N GLU A 221 33.50 0.70 9.20
CA GLU A 221 32.87 -0.03 10.30
C GLU A 221 31.46 0.49 10.59
N GLU A 222 31.26 1.81 10.59
CA GLU A 222 29.94 2.43 10.74
C GLU A 222 28.98 2.01 9.61
N LYS A 223 29.48 1.97 8.36
CA LYS A 223 28.70 1.48 7.21
C LYS A 223 28.29 0.01 7.40
N LYS A 224 29.21 -0.85 7.88
CA LYS A 224 28.91 -2.28 8.13
C LYS A 224 27.85 -2.44 9.23
N ILE A 225 28.01 -1.74 10.36
CA ILE A 225 27.04 -1.78 11.48
C ILE A 225 25.66 -1.32 11.00
N LYS A 226 25.60 -0.24 10.21
CA LYS A 226 24.35 0.27 9.66
C LYS A 226 23.67 -0.74 8.72
N GLN A 227 24.45 -1.36 7.82
CA GLN A 227 23.93 -2.39 6.92
C GLN A 227 23.38 -3.61 7.67
N GLU A 228 24.13 -4.15 8.64
CA GLU A 228 23.67 -5.28 9.46
C GLU A 228 22.39 -4.95 10.25
N TYR A 229 22.29 -3.73 10.77
CA TYR A 229 21.10 -3.27 11.48
C TYR A 229 19.88 -3.18 10.56
N GLU A 230 20.04 -2.59 9.36
CA GLU A 230 18.99 -2.49 8.36
C GLU A 230 18.51 -3.87 7.87
N GLU A 231 19.42 -4.83 7.67
CA GLU A 231 19.08 -6.20 7.31
C GLU A 231 18.28 -6.91 8.40
N LYS A 232 18.71 -6.81 9.67
CA LYS A 232 17.98 -7.36 10.80
C LYS A 232 16.58 -6.76 10.93
N LEU A 233 16.43 -5.45 10.70
CA LEU A 233 15.13 -4.77 10.74
C LEU A 233 14.19 -5.24 9.62
N LYS A 234 14.72 -5.46 8.41
CA LYS A 234 13.95 -6.02 7.29
C LYS A 234 13.50 -7.44 7.59
N GLU A 235 14.35 -8.27 8.18
CA GLU A 235 14.03 -9.66 8.49
C GLU A 235 12.94 -9.77 9.57
N THR A 236 13.02 -8.96 10.64
CA THR A 236 11.98 -8.92 11.68
C THR A 236 10.67 -8.39 11.15
N ALA A 237 10.68 -7.29 10.38
CA ALA A 237 9.47 -6.75 9.76
C ALA A 237 8.79 -7.76 8.82
N LYS A 238 9.59 -8.52 8.05
CA LYS A 238 9.08 -9.60 7.18
C LYS A 238 8.42 -10.71 8.01
N LYS A 239 9.07 -11.18 9.08
CA LYS A 239 8.53 -12.24 9.96
C LYS A 239 7.23 -11.81 10.65
N GLU A 240 7.14 -10.57 11.12
CA GLU A 240 5.93 -10.03 11.74
C GLU A 240 4.79 -9.85 10.73
N SER A 241 5.11 -9.35 9.54
CA SER A 241 4.15 -9.21 8.43
C SER A 241 3.61 -10.57 7.98
N GLU A 242 4.46 -11.58 7.81
CA GLU A 242 4.05 -12.95 7.45
C GLU A 242 3.14 -13.58 8.52
N LYS A 243 3.45 -13.38 9.81
CA LYS A 243 2.59 -13.85 10.90
C LYS A 243 1.23 -13.17 10.87
N ALA A 244 1.18 -11.85 10.71
CA ALA A 244 -0.06 -11.10 10.64
C ALA A 244 -0.91 -11.51 9.43
N TYR A 245 -0.26 -11.72 8.27
CA TYR A 245 -0.92 -12.20 7.05
C TYR A 245 -1.51 -13.60 7.21
N ASN A 246 -0.74 -14.54 7.75
CA ASN A 246 -1.20 -15.92 7.98
C ASN A 246 -2.35 -15.97 8.98
N GLN A 247 -2.30 -15.17 10.05
CA GLN A 247 -3.39 -15.04 11.01
C GLN A 247 -4.67 -14.51 10.34
N LYS A 248 -4.54 -13.49 9.48
CA LYS A 248 -5.68 -12.93 8.73
C LYS A 248 -6.31 -13.97 7.79
N ILE A 249 -5.52 -14.81 7.12
CA ILE A 249 -6.02 -15.89 6.28
C ILE A 249 -6.78 -16.95 7.10
N GLU A 250 -6.26 -17.32 8.27
CA GLU A 250 -6.94 -18.23 9.20
C GLU A 250 -8.31 -17.71 9.63
N ASP A 251 -8.39 -16.42 9.97
CA ASP A 251 -9.63 -15.78 10.40
C ASP A 251 -10.65 -15.71 9.25
N LEU A 252 -10.23 -15.30 8.05
CA LEU A 252 -11.08 -15.31 6.85
C LEU A 252 -11.60 -16.72 6.51
N ARG A 253 -10.77 -17.76 6.67
CA ARG A 253 -11.20 -19.15 6.47
C ARG A 253 -12.25 -19.60 7.49
N LYS A 254 -12.20 -19.10 8.73
CA LYS A 254 -13.22 -19.37 9.75
C LYS A 254 -14.53 -18.66 9.42
N GLU A 255 -14.48 -17.37 9.05
CA GLU A 255 -15.67 -16.62 8.62
C GLU A 255 -16.34 -17.25 7.41
N PHE A 256 -15.55 -17.66 6.40
CA PHE A 256 -16.09 -18.31 5.21
C PHE A 256 -16.81 -19.63 5.54
N ARG A 257 -16.24 -20.46 6.43
CA ARG A 257 -16.88 -21.69 6.90
C ARG A 257 -18.18 -21.42 7.65
N ALA A 258 -18.19 -20.42 8.54
CA ALA A 258 -19.40 -20.04 9.27
C ALA A 258 -20.52 -19.58 8.32
N LYS A 259 -20.20 -18.78 7.30
CA LYS A 259 -21.17 -18.37 6.27
C LYS A 259 -21.73 -19.55 5.48
N GLN A 260 -20.89 -20.52 5.09
CA GLN A 260 -21.37 -21.71 4.39
C GLN A 260 -22.30 -22.55 5.26
N GLU A 261 -21.99 -22.73 6.55
CA GLU A 261 -22.87 -23.45 7.48
C GLU A 261 -24.21 -22.73 7.68
N GLU A 262 -24.20 -21.39 7.73
CA GLU A 262 -25.41 -20.59 7.86
C GLU A 262 -26.28 -20.67 6.59
N GLU A 263 -25.68 -20.58 5.41
CA GLU A 263 -26.36 -20.73 4.12
C GLU A 263 -26.94 -22.14 3.94
N GLU A 264 -26.23 -23.18 4.38
CA GLU A 264 -26.74 -24.55 4.34
C GLU A 264 -27.94 -24.74 5.28
N LYS A 265 -27.89 -24.15 6.49
CA LYS A 265 -29.04 -24.15 7.41
C LYS A 265 -30.24 -23.42 6.82
N LEU A 266 -30.02 -22.28 6.17
CA LEU A 266 -31.08 -21.53 5.51
C LEU A 266 -31.73 -22.36 4.40
N ARG A 267 -30.91 -22.96 3.52
CA ARG A 267 -31.39 -23.87 2.45
C ARG A 267 -32.17 -25.06 2.98
N ARG A 268 -31.74 -25.66 4.10
CA ARG A 268 -32.49 -26.76 4.72
C ARG A 268 -33.86 -26.30 5.20
N LYS A 269 -33.92 -25.13 5.85
CA LYS A 269 -35.18 -24.55 6.32
C LYS A 269 -36.12 -24.20 5.18
N GLU A 270 -35.63 -23.56 4.12
CA GLU A 270 -36.43 -23.27 2.92
C GLU A 270 -36.99 -24.54 2.28
N LYS A 271 -36.21 -25.63 2.25
CA LYS A 271 -36.67 -26.92 1.76
C LYS A 271 -37.75 -27.53 2.67
N GLU A 272 -37.57 -27.50 3.98
CA GLU A 272 -38.57 -27.97 4.95
C GLU A 272 -39.88 -27.19 4.84
N ASP A 273 -39.80 -25.86 4.72
CA ASP A 273 -40.97 -24.98 4.54
C ASP A 273 -41.69 -25.27 3.21
N ALA A 274 -40.94 -25.49 2.12
CA ALA A 274 -41.49 -25.87 0.82
C ALA A 274 -42.16 -27.25 0.86
N ASP A 275 -41.55 -28.24 1.50
CA ASP A 275 -42.10 -29.59 1.66
C ASP A 275 -43.39 -29.57 2.50
N GLU A 276 -43.47 -28.69 3.51
CA GLU A 276 -44.70 -28.51 4.29
C GLU A 276 -45.81 -27.81 3.50
N GLN A 277 -45.49 -26.76 2.72
CA GLN A 277 -46.47 -26.13 1.83
C GLN A 277 -47.00 -27.10 0.76
N PHE A 278 -46.12 -27.93 0.21
CA PHE A 278 -46.49 -28.96 -0.75
C PHE A 278 -47.43 -29.99 -0.13
N ARG A 279 -47.15 -30.44 1.10
CA ARG A 279 -48.00 -31.38 1.85
C ARG A 279 -49.40 -30.82 2.11
N LYS A 280 -49.49 -29.57 2.56
CA LYS A 280 -50.78 -28.87 2.77
C LYS A 280 -51.59 -28.74 1.48
N SER A 281 -50.93 -28.47 0.35
CA SER A 281 -51.57 -28.42 -0.97
C SER A 281 -52.09 -29.79 -1.42
N ILE A 282 -51.34 -30.87 -1.18
CA ILE A 282 -51.82 -32.24 -1.46
C ILE A 282 -53.06 -32.55 -0.61
N GLU A 283 -53.05 -32.23 0.68
CA GLU A 283 -54.21 -32.45 1.57
C GLU A 283 -55.43 -31.64 1.15
N SER A 284 -55.27 -30.38 0.73
CA SER A 284 -56.39 -29.56 0.24
C SER A 284 -56.97 -30.14 -1.05
N ILE A 285 -56.12 -30.54 -2.00
CA ILE A 285 -56.54 -31.18 -3.26
C ILE A 285 -57.26 -32.50 -2.99
N GLN A 286 -56.78 -33.32 -2.03
CA GLN A 286 -57.45 -34.57 -1.66
C GLN A 286 -58.82 -34.31 -1.04
N THR A 287 -58.94 -33.29 -0.19
CA THR A 287 -60.21 -32.89 0.45
C THR A 287 -61.20 -32.39 -0.59
N GLU A 288 -60.76 -31.55 -1.52
CA GLU A 288 -61.58 -31.02 -2.61
C GLU A 288 -62.08 -32.13 -3.53
N ASN A 289 -61.19 -33.04 -3.95
CA ASN A 289 -61.57 -34.23 -4.73
C ASN A 289 -62.56 -35.13 -3.98
N ARG A 290 -62.44 -35.26 -2.66
CA ARG A 290 -63.39 -36.05 -1.85
C ARG A 290 -64.77 -35.39 -1.83
N MET A 291 -64.85 -34.08 -1.60
CA MET A 291 -66.11 -33.34 -1.64
C MET A 291 -66.76 -33.40 -3.03
N GLN A 292 -65.96 -33.30 -4.10
CA GLN A 292 -66.46 -33.40 -5.47
C GLN A 292 -67.02 -34.79 -5.78
N ARG A 293 -66.36 -35.86 -5.31
CA ARG A 293 -66.89 -37.24 -5.42
C ARG A 293 -68.21 -37.41 -4.65
N GLU A 294 -68.30 -36.87 -3.43
CA GLU A 294 -69.53 -36.92 -2.63
C GLU A 294 -70.68 -36.14 -3.30
N GLN A 295 -70.38 -34.99 -3.93
CA GLN A 295 -71.37 -34.24 -4.72
C GLN A 295 -71.82 -34.99 -5.98
N ASP A 296 -70.89 -35.59 -6.72
CA ASP A 296 -71.21 -36.40 -7.90
C ASP A 296 -72.05 -37.64 -7.54
N GLU A 297 -71.76 -38.28 -6.40
CA GLU A 297 -72.55 -39.41 -5.90
C GLU A 297 -73.98 -39.00 -5.50
N ASP A 298 -74.14 -37.86 -4.81
CA ASP A 298 -75.47 -37.35 -4.44
C ASP A 298 -76.28 -36.92 -5.68
N LEU A 299 -75.62 -36.33 -6.69
CA LEU A 299 -76.22 -36.00 -7.98
C LEU A 299 -76.70 -37.27 -8.69
N ARG A 300 -75.85 -38.30 -8.79
CA ARG A 300 -76.21 -39.60 -9.38
C ARG A 300 -77.34 -40.28 -8.62
N ARG A 301 -77.42 -40.13 -7.29
CA ARG A 301 -78.52 -40.66 -6.48
C ARG A 301 -79.84 -39.98 -6.84
N LYS A 302 -79.86 -38.66 -6.90
CA LYS A 302 -81.04 -37.86 -7.31
C LYS A 302 -81.49 -38.18 -8.74
N GLU A 303 -80.56 -38.40 -9.67
CA GLU A 303 -80.89 -38.82 -11.04
C GLU A 303 -81.52 -40.21 -11.10
N ARG A 304 -81.03 -41.16 -10.29
CA ARG A 304 -81.64 -42.50 -10.17
C ARG A 304 -83.05 -42.44 -9.59
N GLU A 305 -83.23 -41.71 -8.49
CA GLU A 305 -84.55 -41.51 -7.86
C GLU A 305 -85.55 -40.88 -8.85
N ALA A 306 -85.14 -39.85 -9.62
CA ALA A 306 -85.97 -39.24 -10.65
C ALA A 306 -86.27 -40.17 -11.84
N ALA A 307 -85.32 -41.03 -12.23
CA ALA A 307 -85.52 -42.02 -13.28
C ALA A 307 -86.51 -43.11 -12.85
N GLU A 308 -86.42 -43.59 -11.61
CA GLU A 308 -87.35 -44.55 -11.02
C GLU A 308 -88.76 -43.97 -10.92
N GLU A 309 -88.89 -42.70 -10.49
CA GLU A 309 -90.19 -42.02 -10.45
C GLU A 309 -90.82 -41.89 -11.85
N ARG A 310 -90.02 -41.53 -12.87
CA ARG A 310 -90.48 -41.51 -14.27
C ARG A 310 -90.91 -42.88 -14.75
N HIS A 311 -90.16 -43.93 -14.40
CA HIS A 311 -90.49 -45.29 -14.77
C HIS A 311 -91.79 -45.77 -14.11
N MET A 312 -91.98 -45.47 -12.82
CA MET A 312 -93.21 -45.77 -12.08
C MET A 312 -94.44 -45.05 -12.66
N LYS A 313 -94.32 -43.75 -12.96
CA LYS A 313 -95.39 -43.00 -13.63
C LYS A 313 -95.75 -43.58 -15.00
N SER A 314 -94.77 -44.01 -15.77
CA SER A 314 -94.99 -44.66 -17.07
C SER A 314 -95.69 -46.02 -16.92
N LEU A 315 -95.33 -46.82 -15.92
CA LEU A 315 -95.98 -48.09 -15.58
C LEU A 315 -97.43 -47.91 -15.15
N GLU A 316 -97.74 -46.89 -14.34
CA GLU A 316 -99.12 -46.56 -13.96
C GLU A 316 -99.96 -46.14 -15.16
N MET A 317 -99.41 -45.29 -16.03
CA MET A 317 -100.08 -44.86 -17.25
C MET A 317 -100.36 -46.05 -18.19
N MET A 318 -99.41 -47.00 -18.33
CA MET A 318 -99.65 -48.26 -19.07
C MET A 318 -100.72 -49.14 -18.42
N ARG A 319 -100.77 -49.22 -17.07
CA ARG A 319 -101.82 -49.97 -16.36
C ARG A 319 -103.21 -49.36 -16.58
N GLN A 320 -103.29 -48.03 -16.61
CA GLN A 320 -104.54 -47.31 -16.83
C GLN A 320 -105.02 -47.45 -18.28
N ASP A 321 -104.13 -47.31 -19.26
CA ASP A 321 -104.43 -47.56 -20.67
C ASP A 321 -104.86 -49.02 -20.90
N HIS A 322 -104.20 -49.99 -20.26
CA HIS A 322 -104.60 -51.40 -20.35
C HIS A 322 -106.00 -51.64 -19.78
N LYS A 323 -106.35 -50.98 -18.67
CA LYS A 323 -107.69 -51.09 -18.07
C LYS A 323 -108.76 -50.47 -18.97
N GLU A 324 -108.50 -49.30 -19.57
CA GLU A 324 -109.39 -48.69 -20.55
C GLU A 324 -109.54 -49.56 -21.82
N GLN A 325 -108.44 -50.17 -22.29
CA GLN A 325 -108.48 -51.11 -23.41
C GLN A 325 -109.30 -52.36 -23.08
N GLN A 326 -109.21 -52.90 -21.85
CA GLN A 326 -110.02 -54.02 -21.40
C GLN A 326 -111.51 -53.66 -21.36
N GLU A 327 -111.89 -52.50 -20.81
CA GLU A 327 -113.28 -52.03 -20.80
C GLU A 327 -113.82 -51.80 -22.23
N ARG A 328 -113.01 -51.22 -23.13
CA ARG A 328 -113.37 -51.06 -24.56
C ARG A 328 -113.52 -52.42 -25.25
N ALA A 329 -112.64 -53.39 -24.96
CA ALA A 329 -112.72 -54.73 -25.52
C ALA A 329 -113.94 -55.51 -25.01
N GLU A 330 -114.31 -55.35 -23.74
CA GLU A 330 -115.52 -55.95 -23.15
C GLU A 330 -116.80 -55.35 -23.76
N THR A 331 -116.80 -54.03 -24.00
CA THR A 331 -117.89 -53.34 -24.72
C THR A 331 -118.01 -53.84 -26.16
N MET A 332 -116.88 -53.98 -26.87
CA MET A 332 -116.85 -54.57 -28.22
C MET A 332 -117.24 -56.05 -28.23
N LEU A 333 -116.90 -56.83 -27.20
CA LEU A 333 -117.27 -58.23 -27.08
C LEU A 333 -118.79 -58.37 -26.90
N ASN A 334 -119.42 -57.55 -26.07
CA ASN A 334 -120.88 -57.54 -25.91
C ASN A 334 -121.61 -57.13 -27.20
N GLN A 335 -121.07 -56.17 -27.96
CA GLN A 335 -121.59 -55.82 -29.29
C GLN A 335 -121.38 -56.95 -30.31
N ARG A 336 -120.23 -57.64 -30.26
CA ARG A 336 -119.93 -58.81 -31.11
C ARG A 336 -120.78 -60.03 -30.78
N ILE A 337 -121.17 -60.25 -29.52
CA ILE A 337 -122.09 -61.34 -29.13
C ILE A 337 -123.48 -61.11 -29.75
N GLN A 338 -124.00 -59.87 -29.70
CA GLN A 338 -125.28 -59.53 -30.35
C GLN A 338 -125.23 -59.60 -31.88
N GLU A 339 -124.08 -59.36 -32.48
CA GLU A 339 -123.87 -59.44 -33.93
C GLU A 339 -123.60 -60.89 -34.39
N GLU A 340 -122.91 -61.72 -33.59
CA GLU A 340 -122.66 -63.14 -33.86
C GLU A 340 -123.93 -63.99 -33.83
N GLU A 341 -124.91 -63.70 -32.97
CA GLU A 341 -126.20 -64.38 -32.99
C GLU A 341 -126.92 -64.17 -34.33
N ARG A 342 -126.88 -62.95 -34.90
CA ARG A 342 -127.44 -62.65 -36.23
C ARG A 342 -126.60 -63.18 -37.41
N ARG A 343 -125.40 -63.71 -37.14
CA ARG A 343 -124.44 -64.16 -38.15
C ARG A 343 -124.27 -65.68 -38.16
N ARG A 344 -124.50 -66.36 -37.02
CA ARG A 344 -124.58 -67.83 -36.94
C ARG A 344 -125.72 -68.41 -37.77
N GLU A 345 -126.83 -67.69 -37.95
CA GLU A 345 -127.91 -68.07 -38.88
C GLU A 345 -127.52 -67.97 -40.36
N ARG A 346 -126.49 -67.17 -40.72
CA ARG A 346 -126.07 -66.94 -42.12
C ARG A 346 -124.80 -67.69 -42.52
N ASP A 347 -123.93 -68.05 -41.56
CA ASP A 347 -122.62 -68.66 -41.83
C ASP A 347 -122.58 -70.20 -41.67
N GLU A 348 -123.68 -70.87 -41.27
CA GLU A 348 -123.81 -72.34 -41.36
C GLU A 348 -123.98 -72.79 -42.82
N GLU A 349 -124.47 -71.89 -43.68
CA GLU A 349 -124.79 -72.15 -45.08
C GLU A 349 -123.57 -71.98 -46.02
N ALA A 350 -122.57 -71.16 -45.66
CA ALA A 350 -121.41 -70.84 -46.51
C ALA A 350 -120.11 -71.60 -46.18
N ARG A 351 -119.93 -72.12 -44.96
CA ARG A 351 -118.63 -72.67 -44.49
C ARG A 351 -118.32 -74.11 -44.89
N ARG A 352 -119.14 -74.76 -45.71
CA ARG A 352 -118.80 -76.06 -46.30
C ARG A 352 -117.85 -75.96 -47.50
N GLU A 353 -117.71 -74.79 -48.12
CA GLU A 353 -117.12 -74.71 -49.46
C GLU A 353 -115.65 -74.28 -49.52
N GLU A 354 -115.12 -73.50 -48.57
CA GLU A 354 -113.78 -72.90 -48.72
C GLU A 354 -112.62 -73.62 -47.99
N ARG A 355 -112.90 -74.62 -47.16
CA ARG A 355 -111.90 -75.28 -46.28
C ARG A 355 -110.92 -76.22 -47.00
N LYS A 356 -110.80 -76.15 -48.33
CA LYS A 356 -110.03 -77.11 -49.13
C LYS A 356 -108.75 -76.58 -49.79
N GLN A 357 -108.43 -75.29 -49.69
CA GLN A 357 -107.49 -74.71 -50.68
C GLN A 357 -106.30 -73.90 -50.15
N ALA A 358 -106.08 -73.77 -48.84
CA ALA A 358 -105.05 -72.85 -48.31
C ALA A 358 -103.95 -73.47 -47.42
N GLU A 359 -103.98 -74.79 -47.16
CA GLU A 359 -103.02 -75.44 -46.26
C GLU A 359 -101.68 -75.85 -46.92
N GLU A 360 -101.52 -75.68 -48.23
CA GLU A 360 -100.34 -76.19 -48.95
C GLU A 360 -99.20 -75.20 -49.17
N ASP A 361 -99.40 -73.89 -48.99
CA ASP A 361 -98.51 -72.94 -49.64
C ASP A 361 -97.10 -72.86 -49.04
N TYR A 362 -96.88 -72.55 -47.75
CA TYR A 362 -95.58 -71.93 -47.46
C TYR A 362 -94.88 -72.35 -46.19
N ARG A 363 -94.85 -73.68 -46.05
CA ARG A 363 -93.91 -74.50 -45.28
C ARG A 363 -92.48 -74.51 -45.88
N SER A 364 -92.18 -73.70 -46.90
CA SER A 364 -90.99 -73.86 -47.77
C SER A 364 -89.88 -72.80 -47.65
N ARG A 365 -89.94 -71.86 -46.68
CA ARG A 365 -88.95 -70.75 -46.61
C ARG A 365 -88.04 -70.70 -45.38
N ILE A 366 -88.08 -71.73 -44.53
CA ILE A 366 -87.36 -71.77 -43.24
C ILE A 366 -85.90 -72.29 -43.34
N GLU A 367 -85.42 -72.79 -44.47
CA GLU A 367 -84.13 -73.51 -44.50
C GLU A 367 -82.88 -72.76 -45.00
N GLU A 368 -82.92 -71.50 -45.46
CA GLU A 368 -81.76 -70.98 -46.23
C GLU A 368 -80.72 -70.10 -45.51
N VAL A 369 -80.95 -69.55 -44.32
CA VAL A 369 -79.94 -68.62 -43.73
C VAL A 369 -79.54 -68.92 -42.29
N GLU A 370 -79.72 -70.18 -41.88
CA GLU A 370 -78.96 -70.84 -40.79
C GLU A 370 -77.46 -71.01 -41.10
N LYS A 371 -76.84 -70.07 -41.83
CA LYS A 371 -75.42 -70.09 -42.16
C LYS A 371 -74.78 -68.78 -41.71
N ASN A 372 -74.06 -68.87 -40.60
CA ASN A 372 -73.11 -67.90 -40.04
C ASN A 372 -73.66 -66.99 -38.92
N LEU A 373 -74.33 -67.64 -37.97
CA LEU A 373 -74.08 -67.42 -36.55
C LEU A 373 -72.60 -67.72 -36.20
N LYS A 374 -72.09 -66.91 -35.27
CA LYS A 374 -70.93 -67.13 -34.37
C LYS A 374 -69.51 -66.79 -34.85
N ASN A 375 -69.08 -65.58 -34.50
CA ASN A 375 -68.10 -65.26 -33.44
C ASN A 375 -67.73 -63.77 -33.62
N ARG A 376 -68.34 -62.80 -32.94
CA ARG A 376 -68.43 -62.55 -31.49
C ARG A 376 -67.08 -62.68 -30.79
N GLU A 377 -66.74 -61.59 -30.09
CA GLU A 377 -65.93 -61.51 -28.87
C GLU A 377 -64.41 -61.69 -29.01
N ASN A 378 -63.55 -60.95 -28.31
CA ASN A 378 -63.64 -59.72 -27.54
C ASN A 378 -62.21 -59.37 -27.09
N ASN A 379 -62.04 -58.15 -26.58
CA ASN A 379 -61.04 -57.73 -25.58
C ASN A 379 -59.59 -57.47 -26.01
N GLU A 380 -59.31 -56.16 -26.07
CA GLU A 380 -58.41 -55.46 -25.14
C GLU A 380 -57.56 -56.32 -24.21
N THR A 381 -56.27 -55.96 -24.13
CA THR A 381 -55.28 -56.20 -23.06
C THR A 381 -54.05 -56.96 -23.52
N THR A 382 -53.27 -56.34 -24.38
CA THR A 382 -51.83 -56.61 -24.38
C THR A 382 -51.06 -55.33 -24.68
N ARG A 383 -50.55 -54.73 -23.59
CA ARG A 383 -49.34 -53.89 -23.52
C ARG A 383 -49.49 -52.39 -23.81
N LEU A 384 -50.20 -51.75 -22.88
CA LEU A 384 -49.93 -50.39 -22.42
C LEU A 384 -48.91 -50.40 -21.25
N MET A 385 -47.82 -51.18 -21.37
CA MET A 385 -46.81 -51.28 -20.30
C MET A 385 -45.42 -51.71 -20.80
N LYS A 386 -44.83 -50.95 -21.74
CA LYS A 386 -43.36 -50.88 -21.82
C LYS A 386 -42.93 -49.64 -22.59
N GLU A 387 -41.96 -48.93 -22.01
CA GLU A 387 -41.16 -47.86 -22.63
C GLU A 387 -41.76 -46.44 -22.57
N LEU A 388 -42.37 -46.14 -21.42
CA LEU A 388 -42.14 -44.87 -20.71
C LEU A 388 -40.73 -44.85 -20.07
N GLN A 389 -39.71 -44.99 -20.92
CA GLN A 389 -38.30 -44.67 -20.66
C GLN A 389 -37.73 -44.17 -22.01
N ASP A 390 -36.93 -43.10 -21.97
CA ASP A 390 -36.25 -42.44 -23.11
C ASP A 390 -36.97 -41.27 -23.81
N ARG A 391 -37.63 -40.43 -23.02
CA ARG A 391 -38.13 -39.11 -23.45
C ARG A 391 -37.34 -37.94 -22.84
N GLU A 392 -36.01 -37.93 -23.00
CA GLU A 392 -35.16 -36.83 -22.50
C GLU A 392 -33.99 -36.41 -23.42
N LYS A 393 -34.06 -36.69 -24.74
CA LYS A 393 -32.87 -36.47 -25.60
C LYS A 393 -33.05 -35.83 -26.98
N LYS A 394 -34.13 -35.12 -27.28
CA LYS A 394 -34.22 -34.49 -28.62
C LYS A 394 -35.14 -33.28 -28.73
N ALA A 395 -34.91 -32.27 -27.90
CA ALA A 395 -35.44 -30.92 -28.11
C ALA A 395 -34.44 -29.89 -27.55
N ASN A 396 -33.48 -29.47 -28.39
CA ASN A 396 -32.77 -28.17 -28.38
C ASN A 396 -31.50 -28.23 -29.24
N LEU A 397 -31.65 -28.54 -30.53
CA LEU A 397 -30.56 -28.59 -31.51
C LEU A 397 -30.53 -27.36 -32.46
N ASP A 398 -31.26 -26.28 -32.17
CA ASP A 398 -31.30 -25.10 -33.06
C ASP A 398 -30.81 -23.79 -32.42
N PHE A 399 -30.21 -23.82 -31.22
CA PHE A 399 -29.59 -22.64 -30.59
C PHE A 399 -28.07 -22.55 -30.79
N ALA A 400 -27.46 -23.58 -31.40
CA ALA A 400 -26.01 -23.70 -31.53
C ALA A 400 -25.42 -23.09 -32.81
N LYS A 401 -26.24 -22.54 -33.73
CA LYS A 401 -25.78 -22.04 -35.04
C LYS A 401 -25.66 -20.51 -35.19
N GLN A 402 -26.02 -19.72 -34.17
CA GLN A 402 -25.94 -18.23 -34.24
C GLN A 402 -24.73 -17.61 -33.52
N ILE A 403 -23.95 -18.38 -32.75
CA ILE A 403 -22.82 -17.85 -31.95
C ILE A 403 -21.48 -17.90 -32.70
N GLU A 404 -21.39 -18.64 -33.80
CA GLU A 404 -20.12 -18.89 -34.49
C GLU A 404 -19.74 -17.80 -35.50
N ASP A 405 -20.72 -17.07 -36.07
CA ASP A 405 -20.48 -15.98 -37.03
C ASP A 405 -20.12 -14.63 -36.39
N LEU A 406 -20.40 -14.42 -35.09
CA LEU A 406 -19.97 -13.22 -34.35
C LEU A 406 -18.52 -13.31 -33.83
N LYS A 407 -17.95 -14.52 -33.78
CA LYS A 407 -16.55 -14.74 -33.36
C LYS A 407 -15.51 -14.41 -34.46
N LYS A 408 -15.94 -14.30 -35.72
CA LYS A 408 -15.03 -14.07 -36.87
C LYS A 408 -14.80 -12.61 -37.26
N LYS A 409 -15.55 -11.65 -36.71
CA LYS A 409 -15.38 -10.22 -37.01
C LYS A 409 -14.54 -9.41 -36.01
N ASN A 410 -14.15 -9.99 -34.87
CA ASN A 410 -13.36 -9.29 -33.84
C ASN A 410 -11.89 -9.70 -33.78
N ALA A 411 -11.43 -10.55 -34.69
CA ALA A 411 -10.11 -11.15 -34.67
C ALA A 411 -8.99 -10.27 -35.29
N LEU A 412 -9.30 -9.09 -35.82
CA LEU A 412 -8.30 -8.21 -36.45
C LEU A 412 -7.92 -6.96 -35.63
N SER A 413 -8.59 -6.70 -34.50
CA SER A 413 -8.27 -5.56 -33.61
C SER A 413 -7.58 -5.98 -32.31
N GLN A 414 -7.63 -7.28 -31.97
CA GLN A 414 -7.02 -7.80 -30.74
C GLN A 414 -5.51 -8.07 -30.89
N GLN A 415 -5.01 -8.30 -32.11
CA GLN A 415 -3.58 -8.46 -32.36
C GLN A 415 -2.77 -7.16 -32.21
N GLU A 416 -3.32 -5.99 -32.56
CA GLU A 416 -2.65 -4.70 -32.35
C GLU A 416 -2.67 -4.26 -30.87
N ILE A 417 -3.74 -4.60 -30.12
CA ILE A 417 -3.83 -4.31 -28.67
C ILE A 417 -2.88 -5.22 -27.86
N GLU A 418 -2.67 -6.47 -28.28
CA GLU A 418 -1.78 -7.40 -27.59
C GLU A 418 -0.28 -7.11 -27.86
N GLU A 419 0.04 -6.47 -28.99
CA GLU A 419 1.38 -5.89 -29.23
C GLU A 419 1.61 -4.59 -28.45
N LEU A 420 0.59 -3.75 -28.25
CA LEU A 420 0.68 -2.57 -27.39
C LEU A 420 0.84 -2.94 -25.90
N LYS A 421 0.24 -4.05 -25.45
CA LYS A 421 0.39 -4.61 -24.09
C LYS A 421 1.81 -5.06 -23.73
N LYS A 422 2.73 -5.21 -24.70
CA LYS A 422 4.11 -5.65 -24.46
C LYS A 422 5.10 -4.52 -24.20
N LYS A 423 4.71 -3.25 -24.34
CA LYS A 423 5.53 -2.10 -23.95
C LYS A 423 5.02 -1.50 -22.64
N LYS A 424 5.36 -2.16 -21.53
CA LYS A 424 5.14 -1.63 -20.18
C LYS A 424 5.91 -0.30 -20.02
N ARG A 425 5.17 0.80 -19.85
CA ARG A 425 5.71 2.07 -19.36
C ARG A 425 4.70 2.70 -18.40
N THR A 426 5.07 2.62 -17.12
CA THR A 426 4.86 3.56 -16.02
C THR A 426 3.55 4.37 -15.98
N ASP A 427 2.77 4.08 -14.93
CA ASP A 427 1.37 4.46 -14.71
C ASP A 427 1.19 5.77 -13.95
N CYS A 428 0.28 6.64 -14.39
CA CYS A 428 0.14 8.01 -13.90
C CYS A 428 -1.21 8.68 -14.25
N PHE A 429 -1.52 9.77 -13.55
CA PHE A 429 -2.49 10.77 -13.99
C PHE A 429 -1.92 11.69 -15.08
N SER A 430 -2.81 12.31 -15.85
CA SER A 430 -2.44 13.43 -16.71
C SER A 430 -2.14 14.69 -15.89
N LEU A 431 -1.16 15.49 -16.32
CA LEU A 431 -0.72 16.71 -15.61
C LEU A 431 -1.82 17.77 -15.46
N ASP A 432 -2.74 17.85 -16.42
CA ASP A 432 -3.86 18.81 -16.46
C ASP A 432 -5.04 18.41 -15.56
N THR A 433 -4.98 17.23 -14.93
CA THR A 433 -6.01 16.76 -14.00
C THR A 433 -6.10 17.68 -12.80
N LYS A 434 -7.31 18.07 -12.38
CA LYS A 434 -7.53 19.02 -11.28
C LYS A 434 -7.89 18.32 -9.99
N VAL A 435 -7.32 18.83 -8.90
CA VAL A 435 -7.63 18.42 -7.52
C VAL A 435 -7.93 19.64 -6.66
N GLN A 436 -8.72 19.44 -5.62
CA GLN A 436 -9.05 20.49 -4.66
C GLN A 436 -8.08 20.45 -3.46
N LEU A 437 -7.47 21.58 -3.12
CA LEU A 437 -6.68 21.75 -1.90
C LEU A 437 -7.59 22.00 -0.69
N GLU A 438 -7.09 21.76 0.53
CA GLU A 438 -7.78 22.08 1.80
C GLU A 438 -8.14 23.57 1.93
N SER A 439 -7.43 24.44 1.21
CA SER A 439 -7.77 25.87 1.09
C SER A 439 -9.03 26.15 0.27
N GLY A 440 -9.62 25.13 -0.37
CA GLY A 440 -10.74 25.24 -1.31
C GLY A 440 -10.32 25.59 -2.74
N LYS A 441 -9.04 25.90 -2.99
CA LYS A 441 -8.51 26.20 -4.32
C LYS A 441 -8.39 24.91 -5.15
N PHE A 442 -8.84 24.95 -6.40
CA PHE A 442 -8.53 23.92 -7.39
C PHE A 442 -7.19 24.20 -8.05
N VAL A 443 -6.33 23.19 -8.11
CA VAL A 443 -5.01 23.22 -8.77
C VAL A 443 -4.88 22.05 -9.72
N GLU A 444 -4.06 22.21 -10.76
CA GLU A 444 -3.66 21.12 -11.62
C GLU A 444 -2.65 20.23 -10.90
N MET A 445 -2.67 18.92 -11.17
CA MET A 445 -1.76 17.98 -10.54
C MET A 445 -0.29 18.30 -10.86
N ALA A 446 -0.02 18.96 -11.99
CA ALA A 446 1.30 19.53 -12.32
C ALA A 446 1.86 20.49 -11.24
N GLU A 447 0.99 21.17 -10.48
CA GLU A 447 1.39 22.14 -9.45
C GLU A 447 1.61 21.50 -8.07
N LEU A 448 1.20 20.24 -7.87
CA LEU A 448 1.22 19.57 -6.57
C LEU A 448 2.63 19.47 -5.97
N GLN A 449 2.71 19.68 -4.67
CA GLN A 449 3.90 19.51 -3.84
C GLN A 449 3.69 18.40 -2.81
N VAL A 450 4.79 17.77 -2.39
CA VAL A 450 4.76 16.94 -1.18
C VAL A 450 4.42 17.83 0.02
N GLY A 451 3.46 17.38 0.83
CA GLY A 451 2.91 18.13 1.96
C GLY A 451 1.57 18.81 1.66
N ASP A 452 1.19 18.96 0.39
CA ASP A 452 -0.12 19.49 0.04
C ASP A 452 -1.23 18.58 0.57
N ARG A 453 -2.27 19.17 1.18
CA ARG A 453 -3.46 18.45 1.62
C ARG A 453 -4.55 18.61 0.58
N ILE A 454 -4.91 17.51 -0.09
CA ILE A 454 -5.86 17.46 -1.20
C ILE A 454 -7.10 16.66 -0.83
N CYS A 455 -8.22 16.95 -1.49
CA CYS A 455 -9.47 16.23 -1.30
C CYS A 455 -9.29 14.77 -1.73
N SER A 456 -9.37 13.87 -0.76
CA SER A 456 -9.12 12.44 -0.92
C SER A 456 -10.38 11.60 -0.94
N ASN A 457 -11.43 12.11 -0.29
CA ASN A 457 -12.71 11.44 -0.15
C ASN A 457 -13.75 12.47 0.32
N VAL A 458 -15.01 12.06 0.36
CA VAL A 458 -16.11 12.84 0.91
C VAL A 458 -16.99 11.93 1.77
N ARG A 459 -17.31 12.38 2.98
CA ARG A 459 -18.13 11.63 3.93
C ARG A 459 -19.21 12.55 4.50
N ASN A 460 -20.47 12.16 4.40
CA ASN A 460 -21.62 12.92 4.89
C ASN A 460 -21.69 14.37 4.37
N GLY A 461 -21.30 14.61 3.12
CA GLY A 461 -21.25 15.96 2.54
C GLY A 461 -19.99 16.76 2.87
N GLU A 462 -19.12 16.25 3.76
CA GLU A 462 -17.87 16.92 4.16
C GLU A 462 -16.67 16.35 3.38
N SER A 463 -15.84 17.24 2.84
CA SER A 463 -14.62 16.85 2.14
C SER A 463 -13.53 16.41 3.12
N GLU A 464 -13.01 15.20 2.92
CA GLU A 464 -11.89 14.64 3.69
C GLU A 464 -10.56 14.93 2.96
N PHE A 465 -9.69 15.73 3.59
CA PHE A 465 -8.40 16.13 3.02
C PHE A 465 -7.24 15.28 3.53
N SER A 466 -6.43 14.75 2.60
CA SER A 466 -5.27 13.91 2.88
C SER A 466 -3.99 14.52 2.32
N GLU A 467 -2.91 14.38 3.08
CA GLU A 467 -1.57 14.84 2.69
C GLU A 467 -1.01 13.98 1.55
N VAL A 468 -0.50 14.64 0.52
CA VAL A 468 0.38 14.06 -0.50
C VAL A 468 1.75 13.85 0.15
N TYR A 469 2.08 12.60 0.48
CA TYR A 469 3.32 12.31 1.23
C TYR A 469 4.49 11.91 0.32
N LEU A 470 4.22 11.61 -0.95
CA LEU A 470 5.21 11.20 -1.93
C LEU A 470 4.71 11.50 -3.35
N ILE A 471 5.50 12.21 -4.14
CA ILE A 471 5.39 12.22 -5.59
C ILE A 471 6.44 11.23 -6.09
N SER A 472 6.00 10.16 -6.73
CA SER A 472 6.87 9.02 -7.07
C SER A 472 7.50 9.17 -8.45
N HIS A 473 6.80 9.88 -9.34
CA HIS A 473 7.14 10.02 -10.74
C HIS A 473 6.49 11.28 -11.29
N LEU A 474 7.25 12.18 -11.91
CA LEU A 474 6.74 13.38 -12.56
C LEU A 474 7.62 13.73 -13.75
N GLY A 475 7.05 13.86 -14.94
CA GLY A 475 7.84 14.19 -16.12
C GLY A 475 7.08 14.25 -17.43
N HIS A 476 7.85 14.30 -18.50
CA HIS A 476 7.38 14.07 -19.86
C HIS A 476 8.14 12.89 -20.48
N TYR A 477 7.43 11.94 -21.09
CA TYR A 477 8.13 10.89 -21.84
C TYR A 477 8.62 11.41 -23.18
N ASP A 478 9.77 10.90 -23.63
CA ASP A 478 10.28 11.09 -25.00
C ASP A 478 9.34 10.55 -26.09
N GLN A 479 8.34 9.73 -25.72
CA GLN A 479 7.35 9.14 -26.60
C GLN A 479 5.95 9.28 -26.00
N PHE A 480 4.94 9.42 -26.85
CA PHE A 480 3.55 9.53 -26.40
C PHE A 480 3.10 8.30 -25.58
N LEU A 481 2.59 8.55 -24.37
CA LEU A 481 1.80 7.61 -23.59
C LEU A 481 0.41 7.44 -24.20
N THR A 482 -0.10 6.22 -24.05
CA THR A 482 -1.50 5.92 -24.32
C THR A 482 -2.30 6.21 -23.06
N MET A 483 -3.12 7.27 -23.09
CA MET A 483 -4.02 7.64 -22.01
C MET A 483 -5.44 7.21 -22.37
N ILE A 484 -6.18 6.73 -21.37
CA ILE A 484 -7.60 6.49 -21.44
C ILE A 484 -8.32 7.72 -20.91
N LYS A 485 -9.12 8.34 -21.77
CA LYS A 485 -10.04 9.42 -21.42
C LYS A 485 -11.43 8.83 -21.21
N ILE A 486 -11.92 8.93 -19.98
CA ILE A 486 -13.24 8.48 -19.56
C ILE A 486 -14.16 9.70 -19.59
N GLU A 487 -15.20 9.67 -20.42
CA GLU A 487 -16.26 10.68 -20.44
C GLU A 487 -17.51 10.14 -19.76
N PHE A 488 -18.17 10.99 -19.00
CA PHE A 488 -19.40 10.64 -18.28
C PHE A 488 -20.33 11.85 -18.18
N THR A 489 -21.63 11.58 -18.06
CA THR A 489 -22.66 12.59 -17.87
C THR A 489 -23.35 12.32 -16.55
N SER A 490 -23.20 13.24 -15.60
CA SER A 490 -23.83 13.19 -14.29
C SER A 490 -25.36 13.29 -14.40
N SER A 491 -26.08 12.88 -13.35
CA SER A 491 -27.55 12.88 -13.31
C SER A 491 -28.18 14.27 -13.46
N ASP A 492 -27.41 15.33 -13.21
CA ASP A 492 -27.76 16.74 -13.44
C ASP A 492 -27.52 17.21 -14.89
N GLY A 493 -27.05 16.32 -15.77
CA GLY A 493 -26.75 16.61 -17.17
C GLY A 493 -25.37 17.24 -17.42
N ARG A 494 -24.53 17.40 -16.38
CA ARG A 494 -23.17 17.92 -16.54
C ARG A 494 -22.25 16.84 -17.10
N LYS A 495 -21.48 17.22 -18.11
CA LYS A 495 -20.43 16.37 -18.68
C LYS A 495 -19.15 16.53 -17.89
N GLY A 496 -18.56 15.41 -17.49
CA GLY A 496 -17.25 15.34 -16.85
C GLY A 496 -16.31 14.43 -17.65
N GLN A 497 -15.02 14.58 -17.39
CA GLN A 497 -13.99 13.74 -18.00
C GLN A 497 -12.80 13.59 -17.07
N ILE A 498 -12.19 12.41 -17.10
CA ILE A 498 -10.88 12.15 -16.47
C ILE A 498 -9.97 11.43 -17.45
N ARG A 499 -8.68 11.77 -17.41
CA ARG A 499 -7.65 11.22 -18.29
C ARG A 499 -6.57 10.57 -17.43
N THR A 500 -6.36 9.28 -17.64
CA THR A 500 -5.40 8.47 -16.86
C THR A 500 -4.66 7.50 -17.77
N THR A 501 -3.61 6.86 -17.30
CA THR A 501 -3.06 5.68 -18.00
C THR A 501 -4.07 4.53 -17.99
N SER A 502 -3.83 3.52 -18.85
CA SER A 502 -4.76 2.40 -19.06
C SER A 502 -4.97 1.52 -17.82
N THR A 503 -3.95 1.40 -16.98
CA THR A 503 -3.92 0.61 -15.73
C THR A 503 -4.14 1.45 -14.47
N HIS A 504 -4.47 2.73 -14.60
CA HIS A 504 -4.82 3.55 -13.44
C HIS A 504 -6.14 3.07 -12.81
N CYS A 505 -6.21 3.09 -11.48
CA CYS A 505 -7.30 2.50 -10.71
C CYS A 505 -8.42 3.51 -10.38
N ILE A 506 -9.64 3.24 -10.84
CA ILE A 506 -10.86 4.01 -10.55
C ILE A 506 -11.84 3.21 -9.68
N PHE A 507 -12.67 3.90 -8.90
CA PHE A 507 -13.66 3.23 -8.04
C PHE A 507 -15.02 3.06 -8.73
N ARG A 508 -15.56 1.85 -8.62
CA ARG A 508 -16.94 1.50 -9.02
C ARG A 508 -17.96 1.90 -7.95
N GLU A 509 -19.24 1.78 -8.28
CA GLU A 509 -20.36 2.07 -7.36
C GLU A 509 -20.32 1.26 -6.04
N ASP A 510 -19.73 0.07 -6.07
CA ASP A 510 -19.57 -0.82 -4.91
C ASP A 510 -18.24 -0.62 -4.16
N LEU A 511 -17.50 0.45 -4.49
CA LEU A 511 -16.14 0.75 -3.99
C LEU A 511 -15.08 -0.30 -4.38
N SER A 512 -15.40 -1.23 -5.29
CA SER A 512 -14.37 -2.07 -5.90
C SER A 512 -13.52 -1.27 -6.88
N VAL A 513 -12.26 -1.68 -7.02
CA VAL A 513 -11.27 -0.99 -7.86
C VAL A 513 -11.28 -1.62 -9.25
N LEU A 514 -11.25 -0.78 -10.30
CA LEU A 514 -11.20 -1.18 -11.69
C LEU A 514 -10.06 -0.45 -12.41
N TYR A 515 -9.39 -1.10 -13.36
CA TYR A 515 -8.48 -0.38 -14.25
C TYR A 515 -9.25 0.46 -15.27
N ALA A 516 -8.76 1.67 -15.56
CA ALA A 516 -9.40 2.59 -16.50
C ALA A 516 -9.72 1.96 -17.87
N GLN A 517 -8.83 1.11 -18.40
CA GLN A 517 -9.02 0.39 -19.66
C GLN A 517 -10.12 -0.68 -19.63
N ASP A 518 -10.49 -1.17 -18.45
CA ASP A 518 -11.46 -2.25 -18.26
C ASP A 518 -12.88 -1.70 -18.01
N ALA A 519 -13.06 -0.37 -18.03
CA ALA A 519 -14.39 0.24 -18.02
C ALA A 519 -15.15 -0.10 -19.31
N ILE A 520 -16.44 -0.30 -19.20
CA ILE A 520 -17.34 -0.63 -20.32
C ILE A 520 -18.36 0.50 -20.44
N PRO A 521 -18.33 1.30 -21.51
CA PRO A 521 -19.33 2.34 -21.77
C PRO A 521 -20.76 1.80 -21.73
N GLY A 522 -21.67 2.52 -21.06
CA GLY A 522 -23.06 2.13 -20.88
C GLY A 522 -23.33 1.08 -19.78
N GLU A 523 -22.29 0.43 -19.24
CA GLU A 523 -22.42 -0.60 -18.21
C GLU A 523 -21.70 -0.23 -16.91
N THR A 524 -20.46 0.24 -17.01
CA THR A 524 -19.65 0.55 -15.83
C THR A 524 -20.10 1.84 -15.18
N LYS A 525 -20.38 1.79 -13.88
CA LYS A 525 -20.64 2.98 -13.07
C LYS A 525 -19.43 3.30 -12.19
N ILE A 526 -19.03 4.56 -12.22
CA ILE A 526 -17.92 5.12 -11.44
C ILE A 526 -18.44 6.12 -10.41
N LEU A 527 -17.69 6.33 -9.32
CA LEU A 527 -18.08 7.31 -8.29
C LEU A 527 -17.60 8.71 -8.66
N VAL A 528 -18.55 9.64 -8.77
CA VAL A 528 -18.33 11.04 -9.14
C VAL A 528 -18.91 11.96 -8.08
N LEU A 529 -18.19 13.01 -7.73
CA LEU A 529 -18.61 14.05 -6.82
C LEU A 529 -19.59 15.01 -7.51
N ASN A 530 -20.78 15.15 -6.94
CA ASN A 530 -21.82 16.05 -7.44
C ASN A 530 -21.73 17.46 -6.83
N GLU A 531 -22.69 18.34 -7.17
CA GLU A 531 -22.75 19.72 -6.66
C GLU A 531 -23.03 19.84 -5.17
N THR A 532 -23.71 18.86 -4.57
CA THR A 532 -23.99 18.81 -3.13
C THR A 532 -22.84 18.25 -2.33
N ASN A 533 -21.68 18.04 -2.97
CA ASN A 533 -20.50 17.44 -2.38
C ASN A 533 -20.82 16.02 -1.86
N GLU A 534 -21.43 15.18 -2.69
CA GLU A 534 -21.72 13.78 -2.44
C GLU A 534 -21.21 12.91 -3.60
N LEU A 535 -20.65 11.74 -3.27
CA LEU A 535 -20.21 10.77 -4.26
C LEU A 535 -21.41 9.96 -4.76
N ILE A 536 -21.72 10.11 -6.05
CA ILE A 536 -22.82 9.43 -6.71
C ILE A 536 -22.30 8.48 -7.81
N PRO A 537 -22.93 7.31 -8.02
CA PRO A 537 -22.63 6.45 -9.16
C PRO A 537 -23.06 7.09 -10.48
N VAL A 538 -22.16 7.18 -11.45
CA VAL A 538 -22.42 7.70 -12.79
C VAL A 538 -21.96 6.69 -13.83
N VAL A 539 -22.79 6.42 -14.84
CA VAL A 539 -22.47 5.50 -15.94
C VAL A 539 -21.43 6.16 -16.85
N VAL A 540 -20.41 5.41 -17.25
CA VAL A 540 -19.42 5.85 -18.24
C VAL A 540 -20.09 5.96 -19.61
N ASP A 541 -19.99 7.12 -20.25
CA ASP A 541 -20.58 7.37 -21.57
C ASP A 541 -19.70 6.84 -22.69
N ASN A 542 -18.40 7.12 -22.62
CA ASN A 542 -17.41 6.79 -23.65
C ASN A 542 -16.02 6.57 -23.06
N LEU A 543 -15.22 5.76 -23.78
CA LEU A 543 -13.78 5.62 -23.57
C LEU A 543 -13.06 6.01 -24.84
N ILE A 544 -12.16 6.99 -24.73
CA ILE A 544 -11.37 7.50 -25.85
C ILE A 544 -9.89 7.26 -25.53
N ILE A 545 -9.18 6.68 -26.49
CA ILE A 545 -7.73 6.49 -26.40
C ILE A 545 -7.06 7.74 -26.96
N GLU A 546 -6.33 8.47 -26.11
CA GLU A 546 -5.60 9.67 -26.50
C GLU A 546 -4.10 9.51 -26.24
N LYS A 547 -3.30 10.33 -26.93
CA LYS A 547 -1.85 10.37 -26.78
C LYS A 547 -1.46 11.59 -25.96
N ASP A 548 -0.68 11.38 -24.92
CA ASP A 548 -0.15 12.45 -24.06
C ASP A 548 1.34 12.23 -23.80
N THR A 549 2.04 13.26 -23.36
CA THR A 549 3.45 13.17 -22.95
C THR A 549 3.63 13.39 -21.47
N GLY A 550 2.75 14.18 -20.84
CA GLY A 550 2.88 14.59 -19.45
C GLY A 550 2.23 13.61 -18.48
N TYR A 551 2.89 13.36 -17.35
CA TYR A 551 2.39 12.42 -16.37
C TYR A 551 2.81 12.77 -14.93
N ILE A 552 1.98 12.36 -13.97
CA ILE A 552 2.29 12.40 -12.54
C ILE A 552 1.75 11.18 -11.80
N SER A 553 2.58 10.58 -10.96
CA SER A 553 2.16 9.59 -9.96
C SER A 553 2.54 10.11 -8.58
N PHE A 554 1.56 10.14 -7.68
CA PHE A 554 1.71 10.62 -6.32
C PHE A 554 0.83 9.81 -5.38
N PHE A 555 1.16 9.82 -4.10
CA PHE A 555 0.47 9.03 -3.09
C PHE A 555 -0.03 9.90 -1.95
N THR A 556 -1.30 9.71 -1.59
CA THR A 556 -1.92 10.33 -0.42
C THR A 556 -1.90 9.39 0.78
N ARG A 557 -1.95 9.95 2.00
CA ARG A 557 -2.05 9.12 3.21
C ARG A 557 -3.34 8.31 3.28
N ALA A 558 -4.39 8.74 2.59
CA ALA A 558 -5.67 8.04 2.49
C ALA A 558 -5.66 6.91 1.46
N GLY A 559 -4.75 6.94 0.48
CA GLY A 559 -4.74 5.97 -0.62
C GLY A 559 -5.68 6.33 -1.77
N THR A 560 -6.42 7.43 -1.66
CA THR A 560 -7.43 7.89 -2.62
C THR A 560 -7.27 9.37 -2.94
N VAL A 561 -7.87 9.81 -4.05
CA VAL A 561 -7.93 11.20 -4.50
C VAL A 561 -9.23 11.46 -5.26
N ILE A 562 -9.80 12.65 -5.12
CA ILE A 562 -10.87 13.15 -6.00
C ILE A 562 -10.24 13.99 -7.11
N ALA A 563 -10.23 13.44 -8.32
CA ALA A 563 -9.55 13.96 -9.50
C ALA A 563 -10.57 14.29 -10.61
N ASN A 564 -10.67 15.55 -11.03
CA ASN A 564 -11.76 16.02 -11.92
C ASN A 564 -13.15 15.55 -11.46
N ASN A 565 -13.38 15.60 -10.14
CA ASN A 565 -14.59 15.11 -9.48
C ASN A 565 -14.79 13.58 -9.52
N VAL A 566 -13.85 12.78 -10.02
CA VAL A 566 -13.94 11.31 -9.97
C VAL A 566 -13.14 10.79 -8.77
N LEU A 567 -13.70 9.84 -8.02
CA LEU A 567 -12.95 9.15 -6.98
C LEU A 567 -12.01 8.11 -7.60
N CYS A 568 -10.71 8.31 -7.39
CA CYS A 568 -9.65 7.46 -7.91
C CYS A 568 -8.79 6.91 -6.77
N SER A 569 -8.18 5.76 -7.01
CA SER A 569 -7.07 5.31 -6.17
C SER A 569 -5.85 6.18 -6.49
N CYS A 570 -5.02 6.47 -5.50
CA CYS A 570 -3.69 7.03 -5.80
C CYS A 570 -2.65 5.93 -6.07
N TYR A 571 -3.09 4.67 -6.17
CA TYR A 571 -2.25 3.50 -6.44
C TYR A 571 -2.43 2.99 -7.86
N ASP A 572 -1.29 2.66 -8.47
CA ASP A 572 -1.20 2.22 -9.87
C ASP A 572 -0.35 0.93 -10.00
N ASP A 573 -0.45 0.23 -11.14
CA ASP A 573 0.25 -1.04 -11.50
C ASP A 573 0.31 -2.14 -10.42
N CYS A 574 -0.82 -2.44 -9.77
CA CYS A 574 -0.85 -3.45 -8.71
C CYS A 574 -2.27 -4.04 -8.55
N PRO A 575 -2.47 -5.19 -7.86
CA PRO A 575 -3.76 -5.87 -7.80
C PRO A 575 -4.90 -4.91 -7.43
N GLN A 576 -6.07 -5.11 -8.05
CA GLN A 576 -7.31 -4.35 -7.84
C GLN A 576 -7.87 -4.51 -6.42
N SER A 577 -7.08 -4.13 -5.42
CA SER A 577 -7.32 -4.26 -4.00
C SER A 577 -6.69 -3.08 -3.28
N GLN A 578 -7.52 -2.09 -2.97
CA GLN A 578 -7.12 -0.91 -2.21
C GLN A 578 -6.45 -1.29 -0.87
N ALA A 579 -7.02 -2.27 -0.16
CA ALA A 579 -6.51 -2.73 1.13
C ALA A 579 -5.12 -3.39 1.04
N LEU A 580 -4.86 -4.15 -0.03
CA LEU A 580 -3.53 -4.72 -0.26
C LEU A 580 -2.51 -3.61 -0.53
N MET A 581 -2.90 -2.59 -1.29
CA MET A 581 -2.01 -1.47 -1.62
C MET A 581 -1.71 -0.58 -0.44
N ASP A 582 -2.70 -0.31 0.41
CA ASP A 582 -2.49 0.36 1.69
C ASP A 582 -1.50 -0.39 2.58
N LEU A 583 -1.52 -1.72 2.56
CA LEU A 583 -0.58 -2.56 3.30
C LEU A 583 0.83 -2.51 2.69
N VAL A 584 0.94 -2.65 1.37
CA VAL A 584 2.22 -2.62 0.63
C VAL A 584 2.93 -1.28 0.83
N PHE A 585 2.20 -0.17 0.80
CA PHE A 585 2.75 1.18 0.97
C PHE A 585 2.82 1.64 2.43
N ALA A 586 2.35 0.85 3.40
CA ALA A 586 2.41 1.19 4.82
C ALA A 586 3.84 1.52 5.32
N PRO A 587 4.91 0.79 4.92
CA PRO A 587 6.27 1.09 5.37
C PRO A 587 6.76 2.47 4.91
N ILE A 588 6.60 2.81 3.62
CA ILE A 588 7.01 4.13 3.14
C ILE A 588 6.11 5.24 3.69
N ARG A 589 4.81 4.98 3.84
CA ARG A 589 3.85 5.90 4.44
C ARG A 589 4.22 6.23 5.90
N LEU A 590 4.77 5.27 6.65
CA LEU A 590 5.28 5.48 8.01
C LEU A 590 6.62 6.21 8.01
N TRP A 591 7.55 5.83 7.13
CA TRP A 591 8.85 6.48 6.99
C TRP A 591 8.72 7.97 6.68
N THR A 592 7.84 8.34 5.74
CA THR A 592 7.61 9.73 5.34
C THR A 592 6.88 10.57 6.37
N LYS A 593 6.36 9.99 7.47
CA LYS A 593 5.92 10.78 8.64
C LYS A 593 7.10 11.37 9.41
N VAL A 594 8.24 10.66 9.41
CA VAL A 594 9.44 11.07 10.17
C VAL A 594 10.39 11.83 9.26
N PHE A 595 10.51 11.41 8.01
CA PHE A 595 11.40 12.00 7.01
C PHE A 595 10.62 12.37 5.76
N PRO A 596 10.12 13.62 5.64
CA PRO A 596 9.39 14.07 4.46
C PRO A 596 10.18 13.82 3.17
N SER A 597 9.50 13.31 2.15
CA SER A 597 10.13 13.08 0.85
C SER A 597 10.26 14.39 0.08
N ASN A 598 11.44 14.63 -0.50
CA ASN A 598 11.65 15.72 -1.45
C ASN A 598 11.68 15.21 -2.90
N HIS A 599 11.25 13.97 -3.14
CA HIS A 599 11.28 13.35 -4.47
C HIS A 599 10.23 13.97 -5.37
N ARG A 600 10.69 14.51 -6.50
CA ARG A 600 9.86 15.09 -7.57
C ARG A 600 10.69 15.15 -8.85
N GLN A 601 10.99 13.97 -9.40
CA GLN A 601 11.89 13.80 -10.53
C GLN A 601 11.26 12.89 -11.59
N GLU A 602 11.81 12.94 -12.80
CA GLU A 602 11.45 12.03 -13.89
C GLU A 602 11.84 10.59 -13.60
N GLU A 603 12.82 10.36 -12.72
CA GLU A 603 13.18 9.01 -12.27
C GLU A 603 12.17 8.49 -11.22
N LEU A 604 11.74 7.23 -11.38
CA LEU A 604 10.86 6.57 -10.43
C LEU A 604 11.52 6.48 -9.05
N HIS A 605 10.79 6.87 -8.00
CA HIS A 605 11.28 6.83 -6.63
C HIS A 605 11.84 5.43 -6.26
N PRO A 606 13.01 5.32 -5.60
CA PRO A 606 13.69 4.03 -5.35
C PRO A 606 12.82 2.96 -4.68
N TYR A 607 11.91 3.37 -3.78
CA TYR A 607 10.96 2.45 -3.15
C TYR A 607 9.96 1.87 -4.15
N ALA A 608 9.38 2.71 -5.02
CA ALA A 608 8.45 2.26 -6.06
C ALA A 608 9.17 1.35 -7.07
N LYS A 609 10.41 1.70 -7.46
CA LYS A 609 11.27 0.84 -8.31
C LYS A 609 11.58 -0.52 -7.69
N THR A 610 11.78 -0.56 -6.36
CA THR A 610 12.01 -1.80 -5.63
C THR A 610 10.74 -2.67 -5.58
N LEU A 611 9.57 -2.05 -5.38
CA LEU A 611 8.29 -2.76 -5.42
C LEU A 611 8.00 -3.32 -6.82
N GLU A 612 8.23 -2.53 -7.88
CA GLU A 612 8.10 -2.99 -9.27
C GLU A 612 9.00 -4.21 -9.53
N TYR A 613 10.26 -4.16 -9.07
CA TYR A 613 11.19 -5.29 -9.17
C TYR A 613 10.71 -6.54 -8.40
N ILE A 614 10.22 -6.38 -7.17
CA ILE A 614 9.74 -7.50 -6.35
C ILE A 614 8.49 -8.12 -6.98
N TYR A 615 7.51 -7.29 -7.37
CA TYR A 615 6.28 -7.73 -8.02
C TYR A 615 6.57 -8.45 -9.34
N PHE A 616 7.46 -7.89 -10.16
CA PHE A 616 7.87 -8.48 -11.43
C PHE A 616 8.57 -9.84 -11.27
N ASN A 617 9.41 -10.01 -10.25
CA ASN A 617 10.08 -11.29 -10.02
C ASN A 617 9.19 -12.34 -9.36
N TRP A 618 8.18 -11.91 -8.58
CA TRP A 618 7.21 -12.81 -7.97
C TRP A 618 6.24 -13.39 -9.01
N PHE A 619 5.72 -12.56 -9.92
CA PHE A 619 4.80 -13.03 -10.98
C PHE A 619 5.49 -13.83 -12.08
N ASN A 620 6.79 -13.61 -12.33
CA ASN A 620 7.58 -14.39 -13.29
C ASN A 620 8.21 -15.67 -12.68
N GLY A 621 7.84 -16.05 -11.45
CA GLY A 621 8.27 -17.30 -10.83
C GLY A 621 9.77 -17.43 -10.56
N LYS A 622 10.52 -16.31 -10.48
CA LYS A 622 11.98 -16.31 -10.27
C LYS A 622 12.41 -16.21 -8.80
N LEU A 623 11.46 -16.08 -7.88
CA LEU A 623 11.68 -15.88 -6.44
C LEU A 623 11.22 -17.08 -5.57
N LEU A 624 10.95 -18.23 -6.19
CA LEU A 624 10.68 -19.50 -5.51
C LEU A 624 11.86 -20.47 -5.63
#